data_AF-A0A7C7W2U1-F1
#
_entry.id   AF-A0A7C7W2U1-F1
#
_cell.length_a   1.000
_cell.length_b   1.000
_cell.length_c   1.000
_cell.angle_alpha   90.00
_cell.angle_beta   90.00
_cell.angle_gamma   90.00
#
_symmetry.space_group_name_H-M   'P 1'
#
loop_
_entity.id
_entity.type
_entity.pdbx_description
1 polymer ?
#
loop_
_entity_poly.entity_id
_entity_poly.type
_entity_poly.pdbx_seq_one_letter_code
_entity_poly.pdbx_strand_id
1 'polypeptide(L)'
;MTKLLPFLKEMISIPGLSGYEAPIAETIAEAWAPLTDDLSRSPIGSLHGLRNGEGNAPRRSILIATHMDAIGLMVAGIEDGFLRISAIGGIDARVLPGQLVTVHGRKDLPGVIAQP
;
A
#
# COMPACT_ATOMS: atom_id res chain seq x y z
N MET A 1 7.51 -19.11 -15.80
CA MET A 1 6.05 -19.31 -15.70
C MET A 1 5.57 -18.67 -14.41
N THR A 2 4.49 -17.93 -14.50
CA THR A 2 4.16 -16.73 -13.74
C THR A 2 3.99 -16.99 -12.24
N LYS A 3 4.93 -16.49 -11.42
CA LYS A 3 4.77 -16.32 -9.96
C LYS A 3 3.74 -15.23 -9.61
N LEU A 4 2.78 -14.94 -10.49
CA LEU A 4 1.83 -13.84 -10.34
C LEU A 4 0.96 -14.01 -9.11
N LEU A 5 0.43 -15.22 -8.87
CA LEU A 5 -0.42 -15.46 -7.69
C LEU A 5 0.38 -15.35 -6.38
N PRO A 6 1.57 -15.97 -6.22
CA PRO A 6 2.43 -15.71 -5.07
C PRO A 6 2.77 -14.23 -4.87
N PHE A 7 3.15 -13.53 -5.94
CA PHE A 7 3.51 -12.12 -5.88
C PHE A 7 2.32 -11.23 -5.51
N LEU A 8 1.15 -11.49 -6.10
CA LEU A 8 -0.08 -10.77 -5.74
C LEU A 8 -0.43 -11.00 -4.28
N LYS A 9 -0.32 -12.24 -3.79
CA LYS A 9 -0.56 -12.56 -2.37
C LYS A 9 0.39 -11.81 -1.44
N GLU A 10 1.67 -11.75 -1.81
CA GLU A 10 2.67 -10.96 -1.08
C GLU A 10 2.28 -9.48 -1.06
N MET A 11 2.03 -8.88 -2.22
CA MET A 11 1.63 -7.46 -2.33
C MET A 11 0.40 -7.12 -1.49
N ILE A 12 -0.67 -7.92 -1.54
CA ILE A 12 -1.91 -7.65 -0.79
C ILE A 12 -1.81 -8.00 0.69
N SER A 13 -0.72 -8.64 1.13
CA SER A 13 -0.46 -8.99 2.53
C SER A 13 0.49 -7.99 3.21
N ILE A 14 1.17 -7.14 2.44
CA ILE A 14 2.03 -6.08 2.95
C ILE A 14 1.14 -4.94 3.48
N PRO A 15 1.37 -4.45 4.72
CA PRO A 15 0.72 -3.24 5.19
C PRO A 15 1.12 -2.04 4.33
N GLY A 16 0.13 -1.35 3.76
CA GLY A 16 0.33 -0.21 2.86
C GLY A 16 -0.80 0.80 2.97
N LEU A 17 -1.07 1.29 4.19
CA LEU A 17 -2.09 2.31 4.41
C LEU A 17 -1.74 3.59 3.65
N SER A 18 -2.74 4.35 3.21
CA SER A 18 -2.52 5.68 2.64
C SER A 18 -1.66 6.56 3.57
N GLY A 19 -0.54 7.07 3.06
CA GLY A 19 0.52 7.78 3.79
C GLY A 19 1.62 6.91 4.44
N TYR A 20 1.51 5.58 4.36
CA TYR A 20 2.44 4.60 4.95
C TYR A 20 2.82 3.50 3.95
N GLU A 21 2.94 3.84 2.67
CA GLU A 21 3.12 2.90 1.56
C GLU A 21 4.57 2.42 1.39
N ALA A 22 5.50 2.85 2.25
CA ALA A 22 6.92 2.54 2.08
C ALA A 22 7.21 1.03 1.94
N PRO A 23 6.63 0.12 2.73
CA PRO A 23 6.88 -1.31 2.58
C PRO A 23 6.49 -1.86 1.20
N ILE A 24 5.28 -1.53 0.72
CA ILE A 24 4.81 -2.00 -0.59
C ILE A 24 5.58 -1.33 -1.75
N ALA A 25 6.00 -0.08 -1.57
CA ALA A 25 6.86 0.59 -2.54
C ALA A 25 8.17 -0.18 -2.74
N GLU A 26 8.87 -0.61 -1.69
CA GLU A 26 10.12 -1.38 -1.85
C GLU A 26 9.90 -2.69 -2.63
N THR A 27 8.84 -3.45 -2.30
CA THR A 27 8.50 -4.68 -3.02
C THR A 27 8.17 -4.43 -4.49
N ILE A 28 7.44 -3.36 -4.81
CA ILE A 28 7.16 -2.97 -6.20
C ILE A 28 8.46 -2.56 -6.91
N ALA A 29 9.33 -1.79 -6.25
CA ALA A 29 10.58 -1.32 -6.81
C ALA A 29 11.50 -2.49 -7.20
N GLU A 30 11.63 -3.50 -6.35
CA GLU A 30 12.38 -4.73 -6.65
C GLU A 30 11.82 -5.47 -7.87
N ALA A 31 10.50 -5.58 -7.96
CA ALA A 31 9.83 -6.21 -9.10
C ALA A 31 9.97 -5.40 -10.40
N TRP A 32 10.03 -4.06 -10.30
CA TRP A 32 10.15 -3.15 -11.45
C TRP A 32 11.60 -2.96 -11.92
N ALA A 33 12.59 -3.11 -11.05
CA ALA A 33 14.01 -2.91 -11.39
C ALA A 33 14.47 -3.60 -12.69
N PRO A 34 14.12 -4.87 -12.99
CA PRO A 34 14.50 -5.50 -14.27
C PRO A 34 13.62 -5.10 -15.47
N LEU A 35 12.54 -4.35 -15.23
CA LEU A 35 11.54 -3.97 -16.24
C LEU A 35 11.69 -2.51 -16.70
N THR A 36 12.40 -1.68 -15.95
CA THR A 36 12.55 -0.23 -16.18
C THR A 36 14.00 0.14 -16.44
N ASP A 37 14.24 1.16 -17.26
CA ASP A 37 15.59 1.70 -17.49
C ASP A 37 15.99 2.72 -16.42
N ASP A 38 15.01 3.44 -15.88
CA ASP A 38 15.17 4.36 -14.76
C ASP A 38 14.02 4.14 -13.78
N LEU A 39 14.36 4.07 -12.49
CA LEU A 39 13.41 3.90 -11.40
C LEU A 39 13.70 4.97 -10.36
N SER A 40 12.73 5.84 -10.13
CA SER A 40 12.84 6.94 -9.18
C SER A 40 11.66 6.98 -8.23
N ARG A 41 11.84 7.68 -7.10
CA ARG A 41 10.81 7.89 -6.09
C ARG A 41 10.54 9.38 -5.92
N SER A 42 9.28 9.76 -5.93
CA SER A 42 8.87 11.14 -5.67
C SER A 42 9.01 11.51 -4.18
N PRO A 43 9.02 12.80 -3.81
CA PRO A 43 9.07 13.24 -2.42
C PRO A 43 7.93 12.71 -1.53
N ILE A 44 6.76 12.41 -2.14
CA ILE A 44 5.61 11.85 -1.44
C ILE A 44 5.60 10.30 -1.43
N GLY A 45 6.64 9.67 -1.98
CA GLY A 45 6.85 8.23 -1.91
C GLY A 45 6.39 7.42 -3.11
N SER A 46 5.70 8.01 -4.10
CA SER A 46 5.29 7.32 -5.34
C SER A 46 6.49 6.86 -6.18
N LEU A 47 6.37 5.68 -6.79
CA LEU A 47 7.38 5.14 -7.70
C LEU A 47 7.11 5.54 -9.16
N HIS A 48 8.18 5.89 -9.87
CA HIS A 48 8.15 6.18 -11.30
C HIS A 48 9.16 5.29 -12.02
N GLY A 49 8.64 4.32 -12.78
CA GLY A 49 9.42 3.49 -13.69
C GLY A 49 9.37 4.05 -15.11
N LEU A 50 10.52 4.42 -15.66
CA LEU A 50 10.66 4.83 -17.05
C LEU A 50 11.22 3.68 -17.87
N ARG A 51 10.54 3.37 -18.99
CA ARG A 51 11.06 2.50 -20.04
C ARG A 51 11.17 3.31 -21.32
N ASN A 52 12.38 3.41 -21.87
CA ASN A 52 12.64 4.14 -23.09
C ASN A 52 12.06 3.38 -24.28
N GLY A 53 11.22 4.06 -25.05
CA GLY A 53 10.73 3.54 -26.32
C GLY A 53 11.77 3.69 -27.43
N GLU A 54 11.65 2.86 -28.45
CA GLU A 54 12.44 2.93 -29.67
C GLU A 54 11.70 3.73 -30.75
N GLY A 55 12.43 4.52 -31.55
CA GLY A 55 11.85 5.25 -32.68
C GLY A 55 12.44 6.65 -32.94
N ASN A 56 12.18 7.15 -34.15
CA ASN A 56 12.58 8.48 -34.60
C ASN A 56 11.73 9.58 -33.95
N ALA A 57 12.31 10.77 -33.83
CA ALA A 57 11.58 11.94 -33.34
C ALA A 57 10.48 12.38 -34.34
N PRO A 58 9.35 12.94 -33.85
CA PRO A 58 9.01 13.18 -32.44
C PRO A 58 8.48 11.91 -31.73
N ARG A 59 8.95 11.68 -30.50
CA ARG A 59 8.53 10.54 -29.69
C ARG A 59 7.26 10.86 -28.90
N ARG A 60 6.32 9.92 -28.85
CA ARG A 60 5.15 9.99 -27.96
C ARG A 60 5.47 9.33 -26.62
N SER A 61 4.82 9.79 -25.56
CA SER A 61 4.92 9.21 -24.22
C SER A 61 3.58 8.63 -23.78
N ILE A 62 3.63 7.51 -23.07
CA ILE A 62 2.47 6.86 -22.46
C ILE A 62 2.70 6.81 -20.96
N LEU A 63 1.70 7.23 -20.18
CA LEU A 63 1.69 7.09 -18.73
C LEU A 63 0.65 6.04 -18.34
N ILE A 64 1.07 5.03 -17.59
CA ILE A 64 0.19 4.09 -16.91
C ILE A 64 0.37 4.34 -15.42
N ALA A 65 -0.71 4.67 -14.73
CA ALA A 65 -0.69 5.01 -13.31
C ALA A 65 -1.71 4.16 -12.56
N THR A 66 -1.31 3.71 -11.38
CA THR A 66 -2.14 3.04 -10.38
C THR A 66 -1.72 3.53 -9.00
N HIS A 67 -2.53 3.26 -7.98
CA HIS A 67 -2.19 3.57 -6.60
C HIS A 67 -1.77 2.28 -5.87
N MET A 68 -0.84 2.40 -4.92
CA MET A 68 -0.30 1.28 -4.13
C MET A 68 -0.89 1.21 -2.72
N ASP A 69 -1.59 2.27 -2.32
CA ASP A 69 -2.19 2.36 -0.99
C ASP A 69 -3.47 1.53 -0.88
N ALA A 70 -3.73 1.12 0.35
CA ALA A 70 -4.94 0.45 0.77
C ALA A 70 -5.71 1.31 1.79
N ILE A 71 -7.01 1.11 1.81
CA ILE A 71 -7.87 1.59 2.90
C ILE A 71 -7.52 0.89 4.21
N GLY A 72 -7.79 1.53 5.34
CA GLY A 72 -7.58 0.91 6.64
C GLY A 72 -8.00 1.82 7.80
N LEU A 73 -7.39 1.61 8.96
CA LEU A 73 -7.81 2.23 10.22
C LEU A 73 -6.63 2.91 10.90
N MET A 74 -6.90 3.99 11.61
CA MET A 74 -5.92 4.73 12.41
C MET A 74 -6.42 4.88 13.83
N VAL A 75 -5.54 4.69 14.81
CA VAL A 75 -5.85 4.98 16.22
C VAL A 75 -6.02 6.49 16.40
N ALA A 76 -7.19 6.90 16.85
CA ALA A 76 -7.58 8.29 17.08
C ALA A 76 -7.64 8.66 18.58
N GLY A 77 -7.63 7.66 19.47
CA GLY A 77 -7.67 7.90 20.90
C GLY A 77 -7.54 6.62 21.71
N ILE A 78 -7.39 6.78 23.03
CA ILE A 78 -7.33 5.68 24.00
C ILE A 78 -8.31 6.02 25.11
N GLU A 79 -9.21 5.09 25.43
CA GLU A 79 -10.26 5.27 26.43
C GLU A 79 -10.55 3.93 27.10
N ASP A 80 -10.49 3.89 28.43
CA ASP A 80 -10.77 2.69 29.25
C ASP A 80 -10.01 1.42 28.83
N GLY A 81 -8.78 1.59 28.33
CA GLY A 81 -7.94 0.49 27.85
C GLY A 81 -8.26 0.02 26.42
N PHE A 82 -9.22 0.65 25.74
CA PHE A 82 -9.54 0.42 24.33
C PHE A 82 -8.92 1.47 23.42
N LEU A 83 -8.64 1.08 22.18
CA LEU A 83 -8.22 2.00 21.12
C LEU A 83 -9.45 2.48 20.35
N ARG A 84 -9.65 3.79 20.31
CA ARG A 84 -10.63 4.41 19.40
C ARG A 84 -9.98 4.53 18.03
N ILE A 85 -10.73 4.17 16.98
CA ILE A 85 -10.22 4.12 15.60
C ILE A 85 -11.01 5.06 14.69
N SER A 86 -10.34 5.61 13.68
CA SER A 86 -10.92 6.35 12.57
C SER A 86 -10.57 5.66 11.25
N ALA A 87 -11.43 5.79 10.24
CA ALA A 87 -11.17 5.23 8.91
C ALA A 87 -10.19 6.10 8.12
N ILE A 88 -9.33 5.44 7.35
CA ILE A 88 -8.55 6.04 6.26
C ILE A 88 -9.09 5.44 4.96
N GLY A 89 -9.67 6.30 4.14
CA GLY A 89 -10.46 5.90 2.96
C GLY A 89 -11.90 5.50 3.31
N GLY A 90 -12.59 4.91 2.34
CA GLY A 90 -14.00 4.51 2.48
C GLY A 90 -14.14 3.10 3.03
N ILE A 91 -14.54 2.97 4.30
CA ILE A 91 -14.80 1.68 4.95
C ILE A 91 -16.26 1.64 5.42
N ASP A 92 -16.95 0.54 5.09
CA ASP A 92 -18.27 0.25 5.65
C ASP A 92 -18.13 -0.23 7.10
N ALA A 93 -18.59 0.58 8.06
CA ALA A 93 -18.48 0.25 9.48
C ALA A 93 -19.18 -1.07 9.86
N ARG A 94 -20.12 -1.56 9.05
CA ARG A 94 -20.86 -2.81 9.30
C ARG A 94 -20.00 -4.06 9.13
N VAL A 95 -18.89 -3.99 8.38
CA VAL A 95 -18.00 -5.15 8.18
C VAL A 95 -16.90 -5.27 9.24
N LEU A 96 -16.74 -4.25 10.08
CA LEU A 96 -15.65 -4.15 11.04
C LEU A 96 -15.79 -5.03 12.29
N PRO A 97 -16.97 -5.22 12.90
CA PRO A 97 -17.09 -5.99 14.13
C PRO A 97 -16.55 -7.43 13.99
N GLY A 98 -15.69 -7.84 14.92
CA GLY A 98 -15.06 -9.17 14.94
C GLY A 98 -13.85 -9.32 14.01
N GLN A 99 -13.47 -8.31 13.24
CA GLN A 99 -12.27 -8.38 12.39
C GLN A 99 -11.00 -8.44 13.23
N LEU A 100 -10.11 -9.36 12.86
CA LEU A 100 -8.74 -9.41 13.35
C LEU A 100 -7.92 -8.32 12.67
N VAL A 101 -7.20 -7.55 13.48
CA VAL A 101 -6.35 -6.45 12.99
C VAL A 101 -4.99 -6.51 13.64
N THR A 102 -4.01 -5.92 12.97
CA THR A 102 -2.70 -5.62 13.54
C THR A 102 -2.60 -4.11 13.70
N VAL A 103 -2.38 -3.65 14.93
CA VAL A 103 -2.10 -2.25 15.22
C VAL A 103 -0.60 -2.03 15.14
N HIS A 104 -0.17 -1.22 14.17
CA HIS A 104 1.23 -0.87 13.97
C HIS A 104 1.63 0.29 14.89
N GLY A 105 2.33 -0.02 15.98
CA GLY A 105 2.92 0.96 16.90
C GLY A 105 4.44 0.86 16.93
N ARG A 106 5.05 1.11 18.10
CA ARG A 106 6.48 0.78 18.32
C ARG A 106 6.78 -0.73 18.16
N LYS A 107 5.74 -1.54 18.34
CA LYS A 107 5.69 -2.97 18.05
C LYS A 107 4.30 -3.28 17.52
N ASP A 108 4.19 -4.35 16.75
CA ASP A 108 2.90 -4.84 16.30
C ASP A 108 2.09 -5.40 17.46
N LEU A 109 0.80 -5.06 17.48
CA LEU A 109 -0.16 -5.51 18.48
C LEU A 109 -1.35 -6.15 17.78
N PRO A 110 -1.60 -7.46 17.95
CA PRO A 110 -2.83 -8.07 17.45
C PRO A 110 -4.04 -7.53 18.22
N GLY A 111 -5.15 -7.34 17.53
CA GLY A 111 -6.40 -6.86 18.10
C GLY A 111 -7.62 -7.44 17.41
N VAL A 112 -8.77 -7.24 18.03
CA VAL A 112 -10.09 -7.53 17.46
C VAL A 112 -10.92 -6.27 17.55
N ILE A 113 -11.59 -5.91 16.46
CA ILE A 113 -12.51 -4.77 16.49
C ILE A 113 -13.80 -5.19 17.20
N ALA A 114 -14.17 -4.45 18.24
CA ALA A 114 -15.43 -4.59 18.94
C ALA A 114 -16.35 -3.40 18.63
N GLN A 115 -17.66 -3.62 18.67
CA GLN A 115 -18.61 -2.51 18.77
C GLN A 115 -18.55 -1.95 20.20
N PRO A 116 -18.79 -0.64 20.38
CA PRO A 116 -19.02 -0.05 21.70
C PRO A 116 -20.13 -0.78 22.47
#